data_AF-A0A4Q6XRD0-F1
#
_entry.id   AF-A0A4Q6XRD0-F1
#
_cell.length_a   1.000
_cell.length_b   1.000
_cell.length_c   1.000
_cell.angle_alpha   90.00
_cell.angle_beta   90.00
_cell.angle_gamma   90.00
#
_symmetry.space_group_name_H-M   'P 1'
#
loop_
_entity.id
_entity.type
_entity.pdbx_description
1 polymer ?
#
loop_
_entity_poly.entity_id
_entity_poly.type
_entity_poly.pdbx_seq_one_letter_code
_entity_poly.pdbx_strand_id
1 'polypeptide(L)'
;MDPQIKDWLPPVIGLAGGLVAGLIAAMSAVIGKENKISEFRQAWIDAQRIDLATLTAEAVAYAGEIESSKKVERLAAFDAAHARIELRENPEEEEWTAVRAELDALREDMLKPVPETVALRDRRMTILEAARLPLKANWTIVKTGEPWFRRFKNAIIVAIVAAVTIGVTVALWLGPTGLSMRPAASVVAPEPATALGADKTALPRSVPHRP
;
A
#
# COMPACT_ATOMS: atom_id res chain seq x y z
N MET A 1 17.32 -38.29 -24.36
CA MET A 1 17.09 -36.84 -24.15
C MET A 1 18.25 -36.14 -24.82
N ASP A 2 17.97 -35.28 -25.80
CA ASP A 2 19.01 -34.66 -26.62
C ASP A 2 19.96 -33.85 -25.73
N PRO A 3 21.29 -34.06 -25.76
CA PRO A 3 22.26 -33.28 -24.98
C PRO A 3 22.06 -31.76 -25.17
N GLN A 4 21.61 -31.35 -26.36
CA GLN A 4 21.27 -29.98 -26.68
C GLN A 4 20.17 -29.40 -25.77
N ILE A 5 19.21 -30.19 -25.26
CA ILE A 5 18.12 -29.69 -24.40
C ILE A 5 18.61 -29.34 -22.98
N LYS A 6 19.63 -30.04 -22.46
CA LYS A 6 20.15 -29.79 -21.11
C LYS A 6 20.91 -28.47 -21.01
N ASP A 7 21.54 -28.03 -22.11
CA ASP A 7 22.36 -26.82 -22.14
C ASP A 7 21.52 -25.53 -22.07
N TRP A 8 20.26 -25.55 -22.55
CA TRP A 8 19.35 -24.40 -22.47
C TRP A 8 18.54 -24.32 -21.17
N LEU A 9 18.60 -25.34 -20.31
CA LEU A 9 17.77 -25.39 -19.11
C LEU A 9 18.16 -24.35 -18.03
N PRO A 10 19.44 -24.16 -17.67
CA PRO A 10 19.85 -23.14 -16.70
C PRO A 10 19.44 -21.69 -17.05
N PRO A 11 19.66 -21.18 -18.30
CA PRO A 11 19.26 -19.81 -18.63
C PRO A 11 17.74 -19.61 -18.61
N VAL A 12 16.94 -20.63 -18.97
CA VAL A 12 15.48 -20.57 -18.88
C VAL A 12 15.01 -20.47 -17.43
N ILE A 13 15.61 -21.24 -16.52
CA ILE A 13 15.33 -21.15 -15.07
C ILE A 13 15.71 -19.76 -14.54
N GLY A 14 16.88 -19.23 -14.93
CA GLY A 14 17.32 -17.90 -14.54
C GLY A 14 16.36 -16.80 -15.02
N LEU A 15 15.89 -16.89 -16.27
CA LEU A 15 14.90 -15.96 -16.83
C LEU A 15 13.57 -16.03 -16.05
N ALA A 16 13.07 -17.23 -15.77
CA ALA A 16 11.83 -17.43 -15.02
C ALA A 16 11.95 -16.87 -13.58
N GLY A 17 13.07 -17.13 -12.90
CA GLY A 17 13.35 -16.59 -11.58
C GLY A 17 13.43 -15.06 -11.58
N GLY A 18 14.12 -14.48 -12.57
CA GLY A 18 14.19 -13.02 -12.74
C GLY A 18 12.83 -12.38 -13.01
N LEU A 19 11.96 -13.03 -13.80
CA LEU A 19 10.60 -12.57 -14.04
C LEU A 19 9.76 -12.56 -12.76
N VAL A 20 9.81 -13.64 -11.97
CA VAL A 20 9.08 -13.72 -10.69
C VAL A 20 9.59 -12.66 -9.72
N ALA A 21 10.90 -12.50 -9.59
CA ALA A 21 11.50 -11.45 -8.76
C ALA A 21 11.05 -10.05 -9.20
N GLY A 22 11.02 -9.79 -10.51
CA GLY A 22 10.52 -8.53 -11.09
C GLY A 22 9.05 -8.27 -10.76
N LEU A 23 8.19 -9.29 -10.84
CA LEU A 23 6.77 -9.19 -10.48
C LEU A 23 6.56 -8.89 -8.99
N ILE A 24 7.37 -9.51 -8.12
CA ILE A 24 7.34 -9.24 -6.67
C ILE A 24 7.78 -7.80 -6.37
N ALA A 25 8.83 -7.32 -7.04
CA ALA A 25 9.28 -5.93 -6.92
C ALA A 25 8.21 -4.95 -7.39
N ALA A 26 7.56 -5.22 -8.53
CA ALA A 26 6.45 -4.41 -9.05
C ALA A 26 5.25 -4.38 -8.08
N MET A 27 4.89 -5.52 -7.49
CA MET A 27 3.85 -5.60 -6.45
C MET A 27 4.17 -4.71 -5.25
N SER A 28 5.40 -4.81 -4.75
CA SER A 28 5.87 -4.03 -3.59
C SER A 28 5.79 -2.53 -3.87
N ALA A 29 6.19 -2.11 -5.08
CA ALA A 29 6.09 -0.70 -5.49
C ALA A 29 4.63 -0.22 -5.56
N VAL A 30 3.71 -1.04 -6.06
CA VAL A 30 2.29 -0.67 -6.13
C VAL A 30 1.64 -0.58 -4.76
N ILE A 31 1.92 -1.54 -3.86
CA ILE A 31 1.46 -1.48 -2.47
C ILE A 31 1.96 -0.20 -1.81
N GLY A 32 3.23 0.15 -1.99
CA GLY A 32 3.80 1.40 -1.46
C GLY A 32 3.07 2.64 -1.96
N LYS A 33 2.76 2.70 -3.27
CA LYS A 33 2.01 3.82 -3.87
C LYS A 33 0.58 3.89 -3.33
N GLU A 34 -0.12 2.76 -3.22
CA GLU A 34 -1.48 2.69 -2.71
C GLU A 34 -1.57 3.14 -1.25
N ASN A 35 -0.63 2.69 -0.40
CA ASN A 35 -0.55 3.13 0.99
C ASN A 35 -0.39 4.65 1.07
N LYS A 36 0.52 5.22 0.26
CA LYS A 36 0.75 6.67 0.24
C LYS A 36 -0.48 7.45 -0.24
N ILE A 37 -1.18 6.97 -1.26
CA ILE A 37 -2.42 7.58 -1.75
C ILE A 37 -3.52 7.51 -0.68
N SER A 38 -3.63 6.38 0.02
CA SER A 38 -4.59 6.22 1.12
C SER A 38 -4.30 7.19 2.27
N GLU A 39 -3.03 7.37 2.66
CA GLU A 39 -2.59 8.38 3.62
C GLU A 39 -2.96 9.80 3.19
N PHE A 40 -2.69 10.17 1.93
CA PHE A 40 -3.05 11.50 1.41
C PHE A 40 -4.56 11.73 1.40
N ARG A 41 -5.35 10.71 1.04
CA ARG A 41 -6.82 10.80 1.06
C ARG A 41 -7.35 10.90 2.49
N GLN A 42 -6.77 10.19 3.45
CA GLN A 42 -7.12 10.34 4.87
C GLN A 42 -6.83 11.75 5.37
N ALA A 43 -5.62 12.26 5.09
CA ALA A 43 -5.24 13.63 5.46
C ALA A 43 -6.19 14.68 4.84
N TRP A 44 -6.60 14.47 3.59
CA TRP A 44 -7.60 15.32 2.93
C TRP A 44 -8.97 15.24 3.62
N ILE A 45 -9.48 14.03 3.94
CA ILE A 45 -10.77 13.83 4.65
C ILE A 45 -10.73 14.53 6.01
N ASP A 46 -9.65 14.36 6.76
CA ASP A 46 -9.52 14.92 8.10
C ASP A 46 -9.41 16.45 8.05
N ALA A 47 -8.68 17.00 7.08
CA ALA A 47 -8.64 18.44 6.83
C ALA A 47 -10.05 18.99 6.49
N GLN A 48 -10.82 18.30 5.64
CA GLN A 48 -12.19 18.73 5.33
C GLN A 48 -13.12 18.68 6.54
N ARG A 49 -13.00 17.67 7.39
CA ARG A 49 -13.78 17.60 8.64
C ARG A 49 -13.43 18.75 9.59
N ILE A 50 -12.15 19.10 9.71
CA ILE A 50 -11.68 20.20 10.55
C ILE A 50 -12.22 21.53 10.03
N ASP A 51 -12.15 21.78 8.72
CA ASP A 51 -12.62 23.04 8.16
C ASP A 51 -14.14 23.17 8.23
N LEU A 52 -14.91 22.11 7.97
CA LEU A 52 -16.37 22.10 8.18
C LEU A 52 -16.74 22.35 9.64
N ALA A 53 -16.03 21.74 10.59
CA ALA A 53 -16.26 21.96 12.02
C ALA A 53 -15.94 23.42 12.42
N THR A 54 -14.83 23.96 11.92
CA THR A 54 -14.40 25.34 12.18
C THR A 54 -15.44 26.32 11.64
N LEU A 55 -15.77 26.20 10.35
CA LEU A 55 -16.76 27.04 9.67
C LEU A 55 -18.10 27.05 10.40
N THR A 56 -18.63 25.86 10.74
CA THR A 56 -19.95 25.78 11.39
C THR A 56 -19.94 26.27 12.84
N ALA A 57 -18.81 26.13 13.54
CA ALA A 57 -18.63 26.69 14.88
C ALA A 57 -18.58 28.22 14.85
N GLU A 58 -17.80 28.80 13.93
CA GLU A 58 -17.68 30.25 13.80
C GLU A 58 -18.98 30.90 13.37
N ALA A 59 -19.77 30.26 12.49
CA ALA A 59 -21.08 30.77 12.11
C ALA A 59 -22.04 30.90 13.29
N VAL A 60 -22.12 29.87 14.15
CA VAL A 60 -22.99 29.91 15.34
C VAL A 60 -22.46 30.92 16.37
N ALA A 61 -21.15 30.99 16.55
CA ALA A 61 -20.54 31.93 17.50
C ALA A 61 -20.68 33.39 17.04
N TYR A 62 -20.63 33.66 15.74
CA TYR A 62 -20.83 34.98 15.15
C TYR A 62 -22.20 35.57 15.53
N ALA A 63 -23.26 34.75 15.53
CA ALA A 63 -24.61 35.22 15.85
C ALA A 63 -24.80 35.61 17.32
N GLY A 64 -24.08 34.95 18.23
CA GLY A 64 -24.11 35.27 19.66
C GLY A 64 -23.14 36.39 20.07
N GLU A 65 -22.27 36.82 19.16
CA GLU A 65 -21.26 37.83 19.45
C GLU A 65 -21.87 39.23 19.45
N ILE A 66 -21.45 40.06 20.40
CA ILE A 66 -21.91 41.45 20.53
C ILE A 66 -20.77 42.41 20.17
N GLU A 67 -19.53 42.01 20.43
CA GLU A 67 -18.36 42.83 20.16
C GLU A 67 -18.01 42.84 18.66
N SER A 68 -18.01 44.03 18.05
CA SER A 68 -17.79 44.17 16.60
C SER A 68 -16.41 43.68 16.15
N SER A 69 -15.36 43.85 16.96
CA SER A 69 -14.01 43.35 16.70
C SER A 69 -14.02 41.82 16.56
N LYS A 70 -14.63 41.13 17.54
CA LYS A 70 -14.77 39.68 17.54
C LYS A 70 -15.64 39.18 16.39
N LYS A 71 -16.70 39.91 16.01
CA LYS A 71 -17.48 39.55 14.81
C LYS A 71 -16.63 39.51 13.56
N VAL A 72 -15.77 40.51 13.36
CA VAL A 72 -14.85 40.56 12.21
C VAL A 72 -13.86 39.39 12.26
N GLU A 73 -13.30 39.09 13.43
CA GLU A 73 -12.39 37.95 13.61
C GLU A 73 -13.07 36.61 13.28
N ARG A 74 -14.29 36.39 13.78
CA ARG A 74 -15.08 35.18 13.52
C ARG A 74 -15.45 35.04 12.05
N LEU A 75 -15.85 36.14 11.41
CA LEU A 75 -16.14 36.15 9.98
C LEU A 75 -14.90 35.84 9.15
N ALA A 76 -13.75 36.40 9.52
CA ALA A 76 -12.47 36.09 8.86
C ALA A 76 -12.06 34.62 9.04
N ALA A 77 -12.28 34.04 10.23
CA ALA A 77 -12.01 32.64 10.49
C ALA A 77 -12.96 31.72 9.68
N PHE A 78 -14.25 32.07 9.60
CA PHE A 78 -15.21 31.42 8.71
C PHE A 78 -14.73 31.47 7.25
N ASP A 79 -14.34 32.64 6.76
CA ASP A 79 -13.92 32.84 5.36
C ASP A 79 -12.64 32.10 5.02
N ALA A 80 -11.69 32.06 5.94
CA ALA A 80 -10.48 31.28 5.76
C ALA A 80 -10.80 29.78 5.65
N ALA A 81 -11.69 29.25 6.49
CA ALA A 81 -12.11 27.85 6.41
C ALA A 81 -12.91 27.57 5.12
N HIS A 82 -13.79 28.49 4.73
CA HIS A 82 -14.58 28.38 3.50
C HIS A 82 -13.67 28.32 2.26
N ALA A 83 -12.74 29.28 2.13
CA ALA A 83 -11.78 29.32 1.03
C ALA A 83 -10.90 28.07 0.98
N ARG A 84 -10.50 27.52 2.13
CA ARG A 84 -9.74 26.25 2.16
C ARG A 84 -10.55 25.08 1.61
N ILE A 85 -11.85 25.01 1.90
CA ILE A 85 -12.73 23.98 1.31
C ILE A 85 -12.84 24.19 -0.19
N GLU A 86 -13.13 25.41 -0.65
CA GLU A 86 -13.25 25.72 -2.08
C GLU A 86 -11.98 25.42 -2.88
N LEU A 87 -10.80 25.69 -2.31
CA LEU A 87 -9.52 25.43 -3.00
C LEU A 87 -9.16 23.94 -3.05
N ARG A 88 -9.70 23.12 -2.14
CA ARG A 88 -9.47 21.66 -2.14
C ARG A 88 -10.46 20.92 -3.02
N GLU A 89 -11.67 21.45 -3.17
CA GLU A 89 -12.70 20.82 -3.96
C GLU A 89 -12.62 21.24 -5.42
N ASN A 90 -12.82 20.27 -6.30
CA ASN A 90 -12.96 20.56 -7.71
C ASN A 90 -14.34 21.19 -7.96
N PRO A 91 -14.43 22.44 -8.47
CA PRO A 91 -15.71 23.10 -8.63
C PRO A 91 -16.65 22.40 -9.62
N GLU A 92 -16.10 21.59 -10.53
CA GLU A 92 -16.85 20.85 -11.55
C GLU A 92 -17.46 19.54 -11.04
N GLU A 93 -17.10 19.09 -9.83
CA GLU A 93 -17.60 17.83 -9.28
C GLU A 93 -18.95 18.01 -8.58
N GLU A 94 -19.91 17.17 -8.99
CA GLU A 94 -21.29 17.18 -8.49
C GLU A 94 -21.36 16.84 -6.99
N GLU A 95 -20.40 16.06 -6.48
CA GLU A 95 -20.42 15.51 -5.11
C GLU A 95 -20.43 16.59 -4.02
N TRP A 96 -19.85 17.76 -4.29
CA TRP A 96 -19.74 18.87 -3.34
C TRP A 96 -20.65 20.06 -3.65
N THR A 97 -21.44 19.99 -4.73
CA THR A 97 -22.31 21.11 -5.14
C THR A 97 -23.35 21.45 -4.07
N ALA A 98 -23.98 20.43 -3.48
CA ALA A 98 -24.96 20.63 -2.41
C ALA A 98 -24.31 21.24 -1.14
N VAL A 99 -23.10 20.80 -0.79
CA VAL A 99 -22.38 21.36 0.36
C VAL A 99 -22.06 22.83 0.12
N ARG A 100 -21.51 23.17 -1.04
CA ARG A 100 -21.14 24.55 -1.41
C ARG A 100 -22.35 25.49 -1.35
N ALA A 101 -23.48 25.08 -1.95
CA ALA A 101 -24.70 25.87 -1.91
C ALA A 101 -25.17 26.17 -0.47
N GLU A 102 -25.05 25.20 0.43
CA GLU A 102 -25.39 25.40 1.85
C GLU A 102 -24.36 26.26 2.61
N LEU A 103 -23.07 26.19 2.24
CA LEU A 103 -22.02 27.05 2.81
C LEU A 103 -22.22 28.52 2.40
N ASP A 104 -22.54 28.76 1.13
CA ASP A 104 -22.86 30.10 0.62
C ASP A 104 -24.09 30.68 1.30
N ALA A 105 -25.16 29.88 1.40
CA ALA A 105 -26.38 30.29 2.09
C ALA A 105 -26.13 30.55 3.59
N LEU A 106 -25.24 29.79 4.24
CA LEU A 106 -24.84 30.03 5.62
C LEU A 106 -24.12 31.36 5.78
N ARG A 107 -23.22 31.68 4.84
CA ARG A 107 -22.53 32.96 4.81
C ARG A 107 -23.51 34.11 4.65
N GLU A 108 -24.47 34.01 3.74
CA GLU A 108 -25.52 35.02 3.55
C GLU A 108 -26.35 35.22 4.83
N ASP A 109 -26.71 34.12 5.51
CA ASP A 109 -27.46 34.17 6.76
C ASP A 109 -26.67 34.87 7.89
N MET A 110 -25.35 34.69 7.94
CA MET A 110 -24.49 35.41 8.90
C MET A 110 -24.45 36.91 8.64
N LEU A 111 -24.54 37.35 7.39
CA LEU A 111 -24.45 38.77 7.02
C LEU A 111 -25.77 39.54 7.19
N LYS A 112 -26.85 38.86 7.59
CA LYS A 112 -28.15 39.50 7.91
C LYS A 112 -28.00 40.48 9.09
N PRO A 113 -28.79 41.58 9.12
CA PRO A 113 -28.71 42.58 10.20
C PRO A 113 -28.92 42.00 11.60
N VAL A 114 -29.80 40.98 11.70
CA VAL A 114 -30.02 40.20 12.91
C VAL A 114 -29.94 38.72 12.53
N PRO A 115 -28.76 38.09 12.66
CA PRO A 115 -28.60 36.68 12.35
C PRO A 115 -29.42 35.84 13.32
N GLU A 116 -30.28 34.96 12.81
CA GLU A 116 -31.10 34.09 13.63
C GLU A 116 -30.29 32.85 14.06
N THR A 117 -29.95 32.76 15.34
CA THR A 117 -29.09 31.67 15.86
C THR A 117 -29.69 30.28 15.63
N VAL A 118 -31.02 30.14 15.67
CA VAL A 118 -31.70 28.87 15.41
C VAL A 118 -31.52 28.45 13.95
N ALA A 119 -31.80 29.36 13.01
CA ALA A 119 -31.63 29.09 11.58
C ALA A 119 -30.19 28.70 11.22
N LEU A 120 -29.18 29.36 11.81
CA LEU A 120 -27.77 29.01 11.60
C LEU A 120 -27.41 27.62 12.15
N ARG A 121 -28.00 27.22 13.29
CA ARG A 121 -27.81 25.87 13.87
C ARG A 121 -28.47 24.79 13.02
N ASP A 122 -29.65 25.07 12.47
CA ASP A 122 -30.36 24.14 11.60
C ASP A 122 -29.60 23.98 10.29
N ARG A 123 -29.15 25.07 9.68
CA ARG A 123 -28.33 25.02 8.46
C ARG A 123 -27.00 24.29 8.67
N ARG A 124 -26.36 24.46 9.84
CA ARG A 124 -25.20 23.64 10.21
C ARG A 124 -25.51 22.14 10.10
N MET A 125 -26.67 21.70 10.57
CA MET A 125 -27.03 20.28 10.46
C MET A 125 -27.20 19.85 9.00
N THR A 126 -27.83 20.68 8.17
CA THR A 126 -27.95 20.45 6.72
C THR A 126 -26.59 20.33 6.04
N ILE A 127 -25.63 21.22 6.35
CA ILE A 127 -24.26 21.17 5.81
C ILE A 127 -23.58 19.86 6.22
N LEU A 128 -23.67 19.47 7.49
CA LEU A 128 -23.06 18.23 7.98
C LEU A 128 -23.69 17.00 7.32
N GLU A 129 -24.99 17.02 7.04
CA GLU A 129 -25.67 15.95 6.33
C GLU A 129 -25.27 15.86 4.86
N ALA A 130 -25.22 17.00 4.17
CA ALA A 130 -24.75 17.08 2.79
C ALA A 130 -23.30 16.59 2.66
N ALA A 131 -22.42 17.00 3.58
CA ALA A 131 -20.99 16.63 3.56
C ALA A 131 -20.73 15.15 3.89
N ARG A 132 -21.67 14.44 4.55
CA ARG A 132 -21.50 13.00 4.84
C ARG A 132 -21.36 12.17 3.58
N LEU A 133 -22.06 12.52 2.50
CA LEU A 133 -22.04 11.74 1.25
C LEU A 133 -20.65 11.71 0.61
N PRO A 134 -20.05 12.85 0.18
CA PRO A 134 -18.73 12.86 -0.43
C PRO A 134 -17.64 12.31 0.51
N LEU A 135 -17.71 12.66 1.81
CA LEU A 135 -16.74 12.15 2.79
C LEU A 135 -16.84 10.63 2.98
N LYS A 136 -18.04 10.06 2.95
CA LYS A 136 -18.24 8.59 3.06
C LYS A 136 -17.80 7.87 1.79
N ALA A 137 -18.04 8.45 0.61
CA ALA A 137 -17.56 7.91 -0.66
C ALA A 137 -16.02 7.81 -0.64
N ASN A 138 -15.35 8.91 -0.30
CA ASN A 138 -13.89 8.97 -0.17
C ASN A 138 -13.36 8.02 0.91
N TRP A 139 -14.01 7.93 2.06
CA TRP A 139 -13.65 6.99 3.13
C TRP A 139 -13.76 5.52 2.70
N THR A 140 -14.73 5.22 1.84
CA THR A 140 -14.89 3.86 1.29
C THR A 140 -13.70 3.53 0.38
N ILE A 141 -13.26 4.47 -0.45
CA ILE A 141 -12.06 4.31 -1.29
C ILE A 141 -10.82 4.08 -0.42
N VAL A 142 -10.63 4.84 0.66
CA VAL A 142 -9.53 4.62 1.63
C VAL A 142 -9.52 3.19 2.16
N LYS A 143 -10.69 2.67 2.54
CA LYS A 143 -10.82 1.33 3.14
C LYS A 143 -10.64 0.20 2.15
N THR A 144 -11.23 0.34 0.96
CA THR A 144 -11.25 -0.74 -0.03
C THR A 144 -10.06 -0.69 -0.99
N GLY A 145 -9.34 0.43 -1.02
CA GLY A 145 -8.35 0.75 -2.04
C GLY A 145 -8.97 1.20 -3.37
N GLU A 146 -8.16 1.79 -4.23
CA GLU A 146 -8.61 2.23 -5.56
C GLU A 146 -8.99 1.02 -6.42
N PRO A 147 -10.10 1.07 -7.19
CA PRO A 147 -10.52 -0.02 -8.07
C PRO A 147 -9.42 -0.49 -9.04
N TRP A 148 -8.63 0.45 -9.58
CA TRP A 148 -7.54 0.13 -10.49
C TRP A 148 -6.39 -0.62 -9.81
N PHE A 149 -5.98 -0.20 -8.60
CA PHE A 149 -4.92 -0.90 -7.85
C PHE A 149 -5.33 -2.32 -7.48
N ARG A 150 -6.60 -2.54 -7.12
CA ARG A 150 -7.12 -3.90 -6.88
C ARG A 150 -7.01 -4.79 -8.11
N ARG A 151 -7.40 -4.29 -9.29
CA ARG A 151 -7.27 -5.02 -10.55
C ARG A 151 -5.82 -5.35 -10.86
N PHE A 152 -4.92 -4.38 -10.70
CA PHE A 152 -3.49 -4.56 -10.96
C PHE A 152 -2.84 -5.59 -10.02
N LYS A 153 -3.13 -5.53 -8.72
CA LYS A 153 -2.66 -6.54 -7.74
C LYS A 153 -3.13 -7.94 -8.13
N ASN A 154 -4.41 -8.10 -8.46
CA ASN A 154 -4.95 -9.40 -8.88
C ASN A 154 -4.26 -9.90 -10.16
N ALA A 155 -4.00 -9.03 -11.13
CA ALA A 155 -3.29 -9.39 -12.36
C ALA A 155 -1.86 -9.89 -12.09
N ILE A 156 -1.10 -9.21 -11.23
CA ILE A 156 0.24 -9.68 -10.84
C ILE A 156 0.18 -11.01 -10.09
N ILE A 157 -0.77 -11.19 -9.16
CA ILE A 157 -0.92 -12.45 -8.42
C ILE A 157 -1.15 -13.60 -9.41
N VAL A 158 -2.06 -13.42 -10.37
CA VAL A 158 -2.31 -14.42 -11.43
C VAL A 158 -1.04 -14.68 -12.25
N ALA A 159 -0.29 -13.64 -12.62
CA ALA A 159 0.96 -13.79 -13.37
C ALA A 159 2.03 -14.56 -12.58
N ILE A 160 2.19 -14.28 -11.29
CA ILE A 160 3.13 -15.00 -10.40
C ILE A 160 2.71 -16.47 -10.28
N VAL A 161 1.43 -16.74 -10.01
CA VAL A 161 0.91 -18.11 -9.89
C VAL A 161 1.11 -18.89 -11.19
N ALA A 162 0.83 -18.26 -12.34
CA ALA A 162 1.06 -18.87 -13.65
C ALA A 162 2.55 -19.17 -13.88
N ALA A 163 3.44 -18.21 -13.61
CA ALA A 163 4.89 -18.37 -13.79
C ALA A 163 5.45 -19.49 -12.89
N VAL A 164 5.04 -19.55 -11.62
CA VAL A 164 5.44 -20.60 -10.69
C VAL A 164 4.90 -21.96 -11.13
N THR A 165 3.63 -22.04 -11.53
CA THR A 165 3.00 -23.29 -11.99
C THR A 165 3.70 -23.83 -13.22
N ILE A 166 3.99 -22.98 -14.21
CA ILE A 166 4.76 -23.34 -15.42
C ILE A 166 6.16 -23.80 -15.03
N GLY A 167 6.85 -23.08 -14.14
CA GLY A 167 8.17 -23.46 -13.67
C GLY A 167 8.19 -24.85 -13.01
N VAL A 168 7.22 -25.14 -12.15
CA VAL A 168 7.07 -26.43 -11.47
C VAL A 168 6.72 -27.54 -12.45
N THR A 169 5.78 -27.33 -13.38
CA THR A 169 5.40 -28.36 -14.36
C THR A 169 6.55 -28.69 -15.30
N VAL A 170 7.30 -27.68 -15.75
CA VAL A 170 8.52 -27.87 -16.53
C VAL A 170 9.58 -28.63 -15.72
N ALA A 171 9.80 -28.28 -14.45
CA ALA A 171 10.75 -29.00 -13.59
C ALA A 171 10.36 -30.47 -13.37
N LEU A 172 9.07 -30.77 -13.16
CA LEU A 172 8.55 -32.13 -13.01
C LEU A 172 8.62 -32.94 -14.31
N TRP A 173 8.36 -32.31 -15.46
CA TRP A 173 8.54 -32.96 -16.77
C TRP A 173 10.01 -33.25 -17.09
N LEU A 174 10.93 -32.43 -16.57
CA LEU A 174 12.36 -32.53 -16.84
C LEU A 174 13.14 -33.34 -15.78
N GLY A 175 12.53 -33.72 -14.66
CA GLY A 175 13.19 -34.50 -13.60
C GLY A 175 12.53 -35.86 -13.33
N PRO A 176 13.27 -36.89 -12.86
CA PRO A 176 14.62 -37.30 -13.20
C PRO A 176 14.58 -38.64 -13.96
N THR A 177 14.94 -38.68 -15.24
CA THR A 177 15.39 -39.94 -15.88
C THR A 177 16.83 -40.32 -15.48
N GLY A 178 17.38 -39.68 -14.43
CA GLY A 178 18.80 -39.74 -14.08
C GLY A 178 19.14 -39.79 -12.59
N LEU A 179 18.20 -40.16 -11.71
CA LEU A 179 18.57 -40.74 -10.41
C LEU A 179 18.70 -42.26 -10.56
N SER A 180 19.43 -42.72 -11.59
CA SER A 180 19.98 -44.06 -11.54
C SER A 180 21.02 -44.03 -10.45
N MET A 181 20.65 -44.54 -9.28
CA MET A 181 21.60 -44.90 -8.22
C MET A 181 22.74 -45.63 -8.92
N ARG A 182 23.91 -45.00 -8.95
CA ARG A 182 25.14 -45.66 -9.36
C ARG A 182 25.24 -46.87 -8.42
N PRO A 183 25.14 -48.13 -8.92
CA PRO A 183 25.28 -49.27 -8.03
C PRO A 183 26.61 -49.11 -7.32
N ALA A 184 26.60 -49.28 -5.99
CA ALA A 184 27.79 -49.23 -5.18
C ALA A 184 28.86 -50.06 -5.88
N ALA A 185 29.96 -49.42 -6.27
CA ALA A 185 31.10 -50.12 -6.80
C ALA A 185 31.39 -51.27 -5.84
N SER A 186 31.36 -52.50 -6.34
CA SER A 186 31.73 -53.67 -5.56
C SER A 186 33.10 -53.39 -4.98
N VAL A 187 33.15 -53.25 -3.66
CA VAL A 187 34.39 -53.15 -2.90
C VAL A 187 35.22 -54.37 -3.28
N VAL A 188 36.24 -54.15 -4.12
CA VAL A 188 37.25 -55.15 -4.43
C VAL A 188 37.89 -55.50 -3.09
N ALA A 189 37.76 -56.77 -2.70
CA ALA A 189 38.35 -57.28 -1.48
C ALA A 189 39.87 -57.00 -1.50
N PRO A 190 40.46 -56.49 -0.41
CA PRO A 190 41.89 -56.28 -0.35
C PRO A 190 42.63 -57.62 -0.44
N GLU A 191 43.60 -57.66 -1.36
CA GLU A 191 44.58 -58.72 -1.53
C GLU A 191 45.33 -58.96 -0.19
N PRO A 192 45.58 -60.22 0.21
CA PRO A 192 46.24 -60.50 1.47
C PRO A 192 47.68 -59.98 1.45
N ALA A 193 47.94 -59.01 2.34
CA ALA A 193 49.24 -58.39 2.52
C ALA A 193 50.31 -59.42 2.90
N THR A 194 51.29 -59.59 2.02
CA THR A 194 52.58 -60.22 2.32
C THR A 194 53.28 -59.39 3.41
N ALA A 195 53.46 -59.99 4.57
CA ALA A 195 54.25 -59.44 5.67
C ALA A 195 55.71 -59.28 5.24
N LEU A 196 56.30 -58.10 5.45
CA LEU A 196 57.70 -57.96 5.87
C LEU A 196 58.02 -56.50 6.21
N GLY A 197 58.81 -56.28 7.26
CA GLY A 197 59.57 -55.04 7.44
C GLY A 197 59.14 -54.20 8.62
N ALA A 198 59.54 -54.62 9.81
CA ALA A 198 59.64 -53.74 10.96
C ALA A 198 60.65 -52.62 10.66
N ASP A 199 60.27 -51.36 10.90
CA ASP A 199 61.22 -50.40 11.44
C ASP A 199 60.53 -49.45 12.42
N LYS A 200 61.16 -49.34 13.59
CA LYS A 200 60.75 -48.55 14.73
C LYS A 200 61.53 -47.26 14.68
N THR A 201 60.89 -46.11 14.46
CA THR A 201 61.38 -44.86 15.06
C THR A 201 60.36 -43.72 15.03
N ALA A 202 60.26 -43.03 16.18
CA ALA A 202 59.91 -41.63 16.37
C ALA A 202 58.43 -41.17 16.35
N LEU A 203 57.85 -41.14 17.56
CA LEU A 203 56.94 -40.09 18.06
C LEU A 203 57.75 -38.82 18.44
N PRO A 204 57.17 -37.70 18.91
CA PRO A 204 55.87 -37.05 18.63
C PRO A 204 56.03 -35.50 18.43
N ARG A 205 54.94 -34.76 18.12
CA ARG A 205 54.49 -33.61 18.95
C ARG A 205 53.26 -32.90 18.42
N SER A 206 52.34 -32.73 19.35
CA SER A 206 51.19 -31.83 19.40
C SER A 206 51.57 -30.35 19.39
N VAL A 207 50.77 -29.51 18.72
CA VAL A 207 50.56 -28.10 19.12
C VAL A 207 49.07 -27.74 18.92
N PRO A 208 48.38 -27.25 19.98
CA PRO A 208 47.03 -26.71 19.90
C PRO A 208 46.99 -25.16 19.91
N HIS A 209 45.85 -24.64 19.44
CA HIS A 209 45.20 -23.36 19.75
C HIS A 209 45.92 -22.03 19.47
N ARG A 210 45.17 -21.07 18.90
CA ARG A 210 44.68 -19.89 19.65
C ARG A 210 43.62 -19.06 18.87
N PRO A 211 42.97 -18.08 19.52
CA PRO A 211 41.52 -17.86 19.53
C PRO A 211 40.98 -16.92 18.45
#